data_AF-L8HG99-F1
#
_entry.id   AF-L8HG99-F1
#
_cell.length_a   1.000
_cell.length_b   1.000
_cell.length_c   1.000
_cell.angle_alpha   90.00
_cell.angle_beta   90.00
_cell.angle_gamma   90.00
#
_symmetry.space_group_name_H-M   'P 1'
#
loop_
_entity.id
_entity.type
_entity.pdbx_description
1 polymer ?
#
loop_
_entity_poly.entity_id
_entity_poly.type
_entity_poly.pdbx_seq_one_letter_code
_entity_poly.pdbx_strand_id
1 'polypeptide(L)'
;MNAGQPASPSSPTARRGAPGGGGGGDNAEFPMHVFVVGLMQPTTKLAFEQWVREGDNETKELLQRISRTREELVSALTRSTPEAALRSLDAYIPCELGLMEGLDQAAAATGNPVARNIRVCWTSSVSVNFLKNPMVFNSMSSELFFSYMTAAFLHRAAAAQRFGTIFASQEAFDEGSKEVARSLCMAAGIFEFIRDTQCLQFKKVRYYFPPLCVQFEGELTVATRHGRLDPPVAEITEHFQTLFINLCLAEAQQIAVQKAMAKGTSDSLLAKLILDISQKYNIASFALKAITGVEFVESFRLYLTLNNLLFSGLTYKHLARDAHANGEYGRAVAYMQKAVGEVPEKPKGRFTDAAFQSFVNVYGAERDELVKLAKAYASDNDAIYYDRVPPESEVVLPAEGRSLMKAVPYAPPAPIPVPVKLAKSPDCLLQ
;
A
#
# COMPACT_ATOMS: atom_id res chain seq x y z
N MET A 1 33.69 -19.59 -84.03
CA MET A 1 33.27 -20.35 -82.83
C MET A 1 32.31 -19.47 -82.05
N ASN A 2 31.08 -19.96 -81.90
CA ASN A 2 29.96 -19.62 -81.01
C ASN A 2 29.94 -18.27 -80.27
N ALA A 3 28.82 -17.57 -80.09
CA ALA A 3 27.46 -17.61 -80.63
C ALA A 3 26.72 -16.41 -79.98
N GLY A 4 25.83 -15.74 -80.73
CA GLY A 4 24.59 -15.13 -80.20
C GLY A 4 24.64 -13.78 -79.48
N GLN A 5 24.34 -12.70 -80.22
CA GLN A 5 23.47 -11.59 -79.76
C GLN A 5 22.04 -12.13 -79.44
N PRO A 6 21.02 -11.39 -78.90
CA PRO A 6 20.85 -9.92 -78.84
C PRO A 6 20.06 -9.31 -77.63
N ALA A 7 19.80 -7.99 -77.75
CA ALA A 7 18.61 -7.23 -77.32
C ALA A 7 18.61 -6.46 -75.97
N SER A 8 18.71 -5.13 -76.10
CA SER A 8 18.15 -4.08 -75.23
C SER A 8 16.60 -4.09 -75.25
N PRO A 9 15.84 -3.19 -74.59
CA PRO A 9 16.08 -2.32 -73.42
C PRO A 9 14.94 -2.38 -72.37
N SER A 10 15.12 -1.85 -71.15
CA SER A 10 14.05 -1.16 -70.38
C SER A 10 14.53 -0.73 -68.98
N SER A 11 14.25 0.53 -68.64
CA SER A 11 14.42 1.11 -67.30
C SER A 11 13.67 0.33 -66.22
N PRO A 12 14.12 0.38 -64.96
CA PRO A 12 13.16 0.71 -63.91
C PRO A 12 13.68 1.68 -62.84
N THR A 13 12.87 2.73 -62.65
CA THR A 13 12.32 3.18 -61.36
C THR A 13 13.23 3.25 -60.13
N ALA A 14 13.50 4.50 -59.76
CA ALA A 14 13.85 4.93 -58.42
C ALA A 14 12.89 4.34 -57.38
N ARG A 15 13.39 3.42 -56.55
CA ARG A 15 12.74 3.05 -55.29
C ARG A 15 12.89 4.22 -54.32
N ARG A 16 11.78 4.92 -54.08
CA ARG A 16 11.60 5.78 -52.92
C ARG A 16 11.89 4.97 -51.67
N GLY A 17 12.86 5.41 -50.88
CA GLY A 17 13.03 4.96 -49.51
C GLY A 17 11.75 5.21 -48.74
N ALA A 18 11.28 4.18 -48.03
CA ALA A 18 10.25 4.34 -47.02
C ALA A 18 10.75 5.39 -46.00
N PRO A 19 9.91 6.36 -45.60
CA PRO A 19 10.29 7.30 -44.57
C PRO A 19 10.47 6.51 -43.27
N GLY A 20 11.67 6.60 -42.70
CA GLY A 20 11.93 6.14 -41.34
C GLY A 20 10.90 6.79 -40.42
N GLY A 21 10.07 5.95 -39.79
CA GLY A 21 9.18 6.37 -38.73
C GLY A 21 10.02 7.02 -37.64
N GLY A 22 9.91 8.34 -37.54
CA GLY A 22 10.53 9.11 -36.48
C GLY A 22 10.02 8.57 -35.15
N GLY A 23 10.95 8.00 -34.36
CA GLY A 23 10.77 7.83 -32.93
C GLY A 23 10.68 9.21 -32.29
N GLY A 24 9.50 9.82 -32.38
CA GLY A 24 9.12 10.91 -31.48
C GLY A 24 8.88 10.27 -30.12
N GLY A 25 9.79 10.53 -29.18
CA GLY A 25 9.68 10.02 -27.82
C GLY A 25 8.35 10.44 -27.20
N ASP A 26 7.44 9.47 -27.06
CA ASP A 26 6.35 9.49 -26.08
C ASP A 26 6.99 9.50 -24.68
N ASN A 27 7.46 10.66 -24.23
CA ASN A 27 7.74 10.92 -22.81
C ASN A 27 6.42 11.17 -22.06
N ALA A 28 5.41 10.32 -22.30
CA ALA A 28 4.25 10.25 -21.43
C ALA A 28 4.73 9.63 -20.12
N GLU A 29 4.74 10.46 -19.07
CA GLU A 29 5.16 10.08 -17.73
C GLU A 29 4.22 8.99 -17.20
N PHE A 30 4.75 7.81 -16.86
CA PHE A 30 3.94 6.70 -16.34
C PHE A 30 3.14 7.17 -15.11
N PRO A 31 1.82 6.87 -15.04
CA PRO A 31 0.96 7.45 -14.03
C PRO A 31 1.28 6.84 -12.67
N MET A 32 2.02 7.58 -11.86
CA MET A 32 2.41 7.15 -10.53
C MET A 32 1.84 8.06 -9.46
N HIS A 33 1.38 7.45 -8.38
CA HIS A 33 0.92 8.18 -7.21
C HIS A 33 1.03 7.30 -5.96
N VAL A 34 1.54 7.87 -4.85
CA VAL A 34 1.51 7.22 -3.54
C VAL A 34 0.39 7.82 -2.72
N PHE A 35 -0.61 7.02 -2.35
CA PHE A 35 -1.73 7.51 -1.54
C PHE A 35 -1.30 7.76 -0.10
N VAL A 36 -1.45 9.02 0.34
CA VAL A 36 -1.14 9.44 1.70
C VAL A 36 -2.32 9.13 2.61
N VAL A 37 -2.05 8.35 3.65
CA VAL A 37 -2.99 8.08 4.71
C VAL A 37 -2.54 8.83 5.96
N GLY A 38 -3.46 9.36 6.75
CA GLY A 38 -3.14 9.99 8.03
C GLY A 38 -2.44 9.01 8.98
N LEU A 39 -1.53 9.50 9.83
CA LEU A 39 -0.89 8.67 10.84
C LEU A 39 -1.83 8.44 12.03
N MET A 40 -1.85 7.23 12.56
CA MET A 40 -2.49 6.96 13.85
C MET A 40 -1.74 7.68 14.96
N GLN A 41 -2.47 8.18 15.94
CA GLN A 41 -1.91 8.92 17.06
C GLN A 41 -2.29 8.24 18.37
N PRO A 42 -1.32 7.98 19.26
CA PRO A 42 -1.61 7.61 20.63
C PRO A 42 -2.22 8.82 21.35
N THR A 43 -3.37 8.64 21.99
CA THR A 43 -4.09 9.73 22.68
C THR A 43 -4.05 9.61 24.20
N THR A 44 -3.76 8.43 24.74
CA THR A 44 -3.55 8.24 26.18
C THR A 44 -2.12 8.58 26.57
N LYS A 45 -1.95 9.30 27.68
CA LYS A 45 -0.67 9.42 28.37
C LYS A 45 -0.42 8.15 29.20
N LEU A 46 0.68 7.44 28.93
CA LEU A 46 1.10 6.28 29.71
C LEU A 46 2.30 6.66 30.56
N ALA A 47 2.19 6.40 31.87
CA ALA A 47 3.25 6.59 32.85
C ALA A 47 3.54 5.21 33.48
N PHE A 48 4.38 4.42 32.80
CA PHE A 48 4.65 3.02 33.15
C PHE A 48 5.21 2.89 34.58
N GLU A 49 5.94 3.89 35.07
CA GLU A 49 6.48 3.91 36.42
C GLU A 49 5.41 3.98 37.51
N GLN A 50 4.22 4.47 37.19
CA GLN A 50 3.10 4.53 38.14
C GLN A 50 2.39 3.18 38.28
N TRP A 51 2.67 2.22 37.39
CA TRP A 51 2.01 0.92 37.37
C TRP A 51 2.67 -0.08 38.31
N VAL A 52 3.97 0.08 38.58
CA VAL A 52 4.71 -0.78 39.51
C VAL A 52 4.91 -0.03 40.82
N ARG A 53 3.98 -0.21 41.77
CA ARG A 53 4.00 0.47 43.08
C ARG A 53 5.23 0.08 43.94
N GLU A 54 5.66 -1.18 43.85
CA GLU A 54 6.64 -1.80 44.77
C GLU A 54 7.87 -2.38 44.05
N GLY A 55 8.40 -1.66 43.06
CA GLY A 55 9.66 -2.00 42.38
C GLY A 55 10.89 -1.44 43.09
N ASP A 56 12.05 -2.07 42.88
CA ASP A 56 13.34 -1.45 43.21
C ASP A 56 13.59 -0.19 42.35
N ASN A 57 14.51 0.66 42.79
CA ASN A 57 14.79 1.94 42.11
C ASN A 57 15.20 1.73 40.64
N GLU A 58 15.92 0.64 40.34
CA GLU A 58 16.34 0.26 38.99
C GLU A 58 15.13 0.00 38.07
N THR A 59 14.14 -0.79 38.53
CA THR A 59 12.91 -1.02 37.77
C THR A 59 12.17 0.30 37.50
N LYS A 60 12.09 1.18 38.51
CA LYS A 60 11.40 2.48 38.36
C LYS A 60 12.10 3.40 37.37
N GLU A 61 13.43 3.47 37.39
CA GLU A 61 14.21 4.25 36.43
C GLU A 61 14.03 3.73 35.00
N LEU A 62 14.01 2.41 34.81
CA LEU A 62 13.73 1.81 33.51
C LEU A 62 12.32 2.15 33.02
N LEU A 63 11.30 1.98 33.85
CA LEU A 63 9.92 2.33 33.47
C LEU A 63 9.76 3.82 33.12
N GLN A 64 10.41 4.72 33.87
CA GLN A 64 10.45 6.14 33.53
C GLN A 64 11.11 6.40 32.17
N ARG A 65 12.17 5.67 31.84
CA ARG A 65 12.80 5.74 30.52
C ARG A 65 11.84 5.27 29.42
N ILE A 66 11.07 4.22 29.64
CA ILE A 66 10.04 3.75 28.67
C ILE A 66 8.98 4.83 28.48
N SER A 67 8.45 5.41 29.56
CA SER A 67 7.48 6.51 29.50
C SER A 67 8.02 7.69 28.70
N ARG A 68 9.27 8.10 28.95
CA ARG A 68 9.92 9.18 28.20
C ARG A 68 10.07 8.85 26.72
N THR A 69 10.52 7.64 26.39
CA THR A 69 10.70 7.19 25.00
C THR A 69 9.36 7.20 24.25
N ARG A 70 8.27 6.83 24.95
CA ARG A 70 6.91 6.95 24.40
C ARG A 70 6.48 8.40 24.18
N GLU A 71 6.74 9.30 25.13
CA GLU A 71 6.44 10.73 24.99
C GLU A 71 7.20 11.36 23.81
N GLU A 72 8.47 10.97 23.62
CA GLU A 72 9.29 11.37 22.47
C GLU A 72 8.66 10.88 21.16
N LEU A 73 8.20 9.63 21.09
CA LEU A 73 7.45 9.10 19.95
C LEU A 73 6.17 9.91 19.68
N VAL A 74 5.34 10.17 20.69
CA VAL A 74 4.10 10.96 20.52
C VAL A 74 4.42 12.36 19.97
N SER A 75 5.47 13.01 20.52
CA SER A 75 5.94 14.30 20.04
C SER A 75 6.40 14.23 18.58
N ALA A 76 7.17 13.20 18.23
CA ALA A 76 7.69 13.03 16.87
C ALA A 76 6.57 12.78 15.85
N LEU A 77 5.56 11.97 16.18
CA LEU A 77 4.40 11.70 15.34
C LEU A 77 3.57 12.95 15.01
N THR A 78 3.62 13.96 15.87
CA THR A 78 2.86 15.21 15.69
C THR A 78 3.68 16.32 15.03
N ARG A 79 4.99 16.40 15.33
CA ARG A 79 5.80 17.61 15.06
C ARG A 79 6.99 17.39 14.14
N SER A 80 7.31 16.15 13.79
CA SER A 80 8.55 15.82 13.07
C SER A 80 8.29 15.19 11.71
N THR A 81 9.36 14.93 10.95
CA THR A 81 9.26 14.18 9.69
C THR A 81 8.97 12.70 9.97
N PRO A 82 8.37 11.97 9.01
CA PRO A 82 8.18 10.52 9.09
C PRO A 82 9.46 9.76 9.49
N GLU A 83 10.63 10.15 8.98
CA GLU A 83 11.90 9.51 9.34
C GLU A 83 12.30 9.73 10.80
N ALA A 84 12.05 10.92 11.33
CA ALA A 84 12.33 11.22 12.73
C ALA A 84 11.38 10.48 13.67
N ALA A 85 10.12 10.35 13.27
CA ALA A 85 9.15 9.53 13.98
C ALA A 85 9.51 8.04 13.92
N LEU A 86 9.99 7.52 12.77
CA LEU A 86 10.50 6.14 12.66
C LEU A 86 11.64 5.88 13.65
N ARG A 87 12.63 6.79 13.74
CA ARG A 87 13.72 6.63 14.72
C ARG A 87 13.23 6.60 16.16
N SER A 88 12.21 7.39 16.48
CA SER A 88 11.61 7.40 17.83
C SER A 88 10.87 6.09 18.12
N LEU A 89 10.21 5.53 17.09
CA LEU A 89 9.52 4.26 17.17
C LEU A 89 10.48 3.07 17.28
N ASP A 90 11.60 3.11 16.53
CA ASP A 90 12.69 2.12 16.62
C ASP A 90 13.33 2.08 18.01
N ALA A 91 13.33 3.22 18.73
CA ALA A 91 13.76 3.28 20.14
C ALA A 91 12.69 2.75 21.11
N TYR A 92 11.40 2.96 20.79
CA TYR A 92 10.29 2.59 21.67
C TYR A 92 9.92 1.10 21.63
N ILE A 93 9.79 0.50 20.44
CA ILE A 93 9.35 -0.91 20.28
C ILE A 93 10.22 -1.90 21.10
N PRO A 94 11.56 -1.82 21.09
CA PRO A 94 12.40 -2.70 21.92
C PRO A 94 12.12 -2.58 23.41
N CYS A 95 11.83 -1.37 23.88
CA CYS A 95 11.50 -1.09 25.28
C CYS A 95 10.14 -1.71 25.65
N GLU A 96 9.16 -1.57 24.77
CA GLU A 96 7.82 -2.13 24.94
C GLU A 96 7.85 -3.67 24.99
N LEU A 97 8.57 -4.30 24.04
CA LEU A 97 8.79 -5.75 24.02
C LEU A 97 9.46 -6.26 25.29
N GLY A 98 10.53 -5.58 25.72
CA GLY A 98 11.24 -5.94 26.93
C GLY A 98 10.43 -5.81 28.21
N LEU A 99 9.54 -4.81 28.27
CA LEU A 99 8.59 -4.68 29.37
C LEU A 99 7.56 -5.82 29.35
N MET A 100 7.03 -6.20 28.18
CA MET A 100 6.11 -7.35 28.07
C MET A 100 6.78 -8.65 28.55
N GLU A 101 8.00 -8.92 28.11
CA GLU A 101 8.76 -10.10 28.56
C GLU A 101 9.07 -10.07 30.05
N GLY A 102 9.46 -8.91 30.57
CA GLY A 102 9.73 -8.72 32.00
C GLY A 102 8.49 -8.99 32.85
N LEU A 103 7.32 -8.52 32.43
CA LEU A 103 6.04 -8.80 33.09
C LEU A 103 5.70 -10.29 33.05
N ASP A 104 6.00 -10.98 31.94
CA ASP A 104 5.75 -12.43 31.81
C ASP A 104 6.65 -13.27 32.71
N GLN A 105 7.93 -12.90 32.79
CA GLN A 105 8.88 -13.54 33.70
C GLN A 105 8.46 -13.33 35.16
N ALA A 106 8.01 -12.12 35.51
CA ALA A 106 7.51 -11.81 36.84
C ALA A 106 6.22 -12.60 37.16
N ALA A 107 5.32 -12.73 36.19
CA ALA A 107 4.10 -13.55 36.31
C ALA A 107 4.45 -15.01 36.62
N ALA A 108 5.36 -15.58 35.83
CA ALA A 108 5.81 -16.96 35.99
C ALA A 108 6.50 -17.20 37.33
N ALA A 109 7.31 -16.24 37.79
CA ALA A 109 8.04 -16.35 39.06
C ALA A 109 7.14 -16.23 40.29
N THR A 110 6.08 -15.41 40.23
CA THR A 110 5.18 -15.17 41.36
C THR A 110 3.96 -16.09 41.38
N GLY A 111 3.63 -16.71 40.24
CA GLY A 111 2.39 -17.47 40.05
C GLY A 111 1.14 -16.59 39.97
N ASN A 112 1.29 -15.26 40.02
CA ASN A 112 0.20 -14.31 39.93
C ASN A 112 0.09 -13.80 38.48
N PRO A 113 -1.10 -13.84 37.86
CA PRO A 113 -1.28 -13.26 36.55
C PRO A 113 -1.07 -11.75 36.65
N VAL A 114 -0.06 -11.26 35.95
CA VAL A 114 0.23 -9.83 35.90
C VAL A 114 -0.81 -9.20 35.00
N ALA A 115 -1.57 -8.26 35.54
CA ALA A 115 -2.56 -7.54 34.77
C ALA A 115 -1.85 -6.77 33.65
N ARG A 116 -1.87 -7.31 32.43
CA ARG A 116 -1.52 -6.59 31.18
C ARG A 116 -2.62 -5.60 30.78
N ASN A 117 -3.57 -5.34 31.68
CA ASN A 117 -4.75 -4.51 31.45
C ASN A 117 -4.35 -3.03 31.55
N ILE A 118 -3.73 -2.54 30.50
CA ILE A 118 -3.40 -1.13 30.38
C ILE A 118 -4.38 -0.48 29.44
N ARG A 119 -5.00 0.63 29.90
CA ARG A 119 -5.91 1.38 29.05
C ARG A 119 -5.10 2.19 28.03
N VAL A 120 -5.20 1.84 26.76
CA VAL A 120 -4.53 2.52 25.66
C VAL A 120 -5.56 3.02 24.65
N CYS A 121 -5.29 4.19 24.08
CA CYS A 121 -6.21 4.83 23.14
C CYS A 121 -5.44 5.29 21.90
N TRP A 122 -5.93 4.90 20.72
CA TRP A 122 -5.32 5.18 19.42
C TRP A 122 -6.34 5.71 18.44
N THR A 123 -5.98 6.69 17.61
CA THR A 123 -6.84 7.10 16.48
C THR A 123 -6.70 6.13 15.30
N SER A 124 -7.69 6.12 14.41
CA SER A 124 -7.61 5.42 13.13
C SER A 124 -6.98 6.30 12.06
N SER A 125 -6.38 5.63 11.08
CA SER A 125 -5.81 6.24 9.87
C SER A 125 -6.82 6.39 8.72
N VAL A 126 -7.89 5.58 8.69
CA VAL A 126 -8.80 5.49 7.52
C VAL A 126 -10.29 5.35 7.86
N SER A 127 -10.63 4.95 9.09
CA SER A 127 -12.02 4.80 9.53
C SER A 127 -12.58 6.14 9.96
N VAL A 128 -13.59 6.64 9.24
CA VAL A 128 -14.17 7.98 9.46
C VAL A 128 -14.61 8.17 10.92
N ASN A 129 -15.18 7.12 11.51
CA ASN A 129 -15.67 7.13 12.89
C ASN A 129 -14.55 7.32 13.92
N PHE A 130 -13.34 6.84 13.61
CA PHE A 130 -12.20 6.81 14.53
C PHE A 130 -11.07 7.77 14.14
N LEU A 131 -11.26 8.61 13.11
CA LEU A 131 -10.31 9.68 12.77
C LEU A 131 -10.15 10.70 13.89
N LYS A 132 -11.26 11.05 14.56
CA LYS A 132 -11.30 12.04 15.65
C LYS A 132 -11.65 11.43 17.01
N ASN A 133 -12.24 10.24 17.02
CA ASN A 133 -12.57 9.52 18.25
C ASN A 133 -11.56 8.38 18.42
N PRO A 134 -10.81 8.33 19.53
CA PRO A 134 -9.85 7.26 19.69
C PRO A 134 -10.54 5.93 19.99
N MET A 135 -10.01 4.88 19.38
CA MET A 135 -10.27 3.49 19.75
C MET A 135 -9.66 3.23 21.12
N VAL A 136 -10.39 2.56 22.00
CA VAL A 136 -9.96 2.28 23.38
C VAL A 136 -9.73 0.79 23.55
N PHE A 137 -8.57 0.41 24.07
CA PHE A 137 -8.20 -0.97 24.37
C PHE A 137 -7.69 -1.08 25.81
N ASN A 138 -7.83 -2.26 26.41
CA ASN A 138 -7.33 -2.54 27.76
C ASN A 138 -6.29 -3.66 27.72
N SER A 139 -5.24 -3.50 26.90
CA SER A 139 -4.20 -4.51 26.73
C SER A 139 -2.88 -3.89 26.28
N MET A 140 -1.78 -4.33 26.88
CA MET A 140 -0.44 -3.94 26.44
C MET A 140 -0.12 -4.47 25.04
N SER A 141 -0.65 -5.63 24.67
CA SER A 141 -0.54 -6.14 23.30
C SER A 141 -1.23 -5.22 22.28
N SER A 142 -2.25 -4.46 22.70
CA SER A 142 -2.88 -3.41 21.88
C SER A 142 -1.93 -2.26 21.59
N GLU A 143 -1.18 -1.79 22.57
CA GLU A 143 -0.16 -0.76 22.34
C GLU A 143 0.87 -1.23 21.30
N LEU A 144 1.44 -2.43 21.49
CA LEU A 144 2.47 -2.97 20.62
C LEU A 144 1.98 -3.17 19.18
N PHE A 145 0.75 -3.65 19.01
CA PHE A 145 0.12 -3.77 17.69
C PHE A 145 0.05 -2.44 16.98
N PHE A 146 -0.45 -1.40 17.67
CA PHE A 146 -0.57 -0.08 17.07
C PHE A 146 0.79 0.60 16.89
N SER A 147 1.81 0.26 17.69
CA SER A 147 3.21 0.61 17.44
C SER A 147 3.68 0.05 16.09
N TYR A 148 3.47 -1.25 15.81
CA TYR A 148 3.83 -1.84 14.51
C TYR A 148 3.04 -1.26 13.34
N MET A 149 1.73 -1.10 13.50
CA MET A 149 0.89 -0.48 12.48
C MET A 149 1.37 0.95 12.16
N THR A 150 1.75 1.71 13.19
CA THR A 150 2.31 3.06 13.03
C THR A 150 3.65 3.03 12.29
N ALA A 151 4.51 2.03 12.55
CA ALA A 151 5.76 1.84 11.80
C ALA A 151 5.49 1.67 10.30
N ALA A 152 4.52 0.82 9.95
CA ALA A 152 4.14 0.57 8.56
C ALA A 152 3.62 1.85 7.88
N PHE A 153 2.74 2.61 8.56
CA PHE A 153 2.24 3.88 8.04
C PHE A 153 3.32 4.96 7.92
N LEU A 154 4.27 5.01 8.85
CA LEU A 154 5.40 5.94 8.77
C LEU A 154 6.31 5.63 7.58
N HIS A 155 6.55 4.35 7.27
CA HIS A 155 7.27 3.96 6.05
C HIS A 155 6.53 4.41 4.78
N ARG A 156 5.19 4.31 4.74
CA ARG A 156 4.38 4.87 3.65
C ARG A 156 4.48 6.38 3.57
N ALA A 157 4.37 7.09 4.69
CA ALA A 157 4.47 8.54 4.74
C ALA A 157 5.86 9.03 4.29
N ALA A 158 6.92 8.34 4.72
CA ALA A 158 8.30 8.57 4.31
C ALA A 158 8.49 8.33 2.79
N ALA A 159 7.83 7.30 2.24
CA ALA A 159 7.82 7.04 0.81
C ALA A 159 7.11 8.16 0.03
N ALA A 160 5.93 8.58 0.48
CA ALA A 160 5.15 9.65 -0.16
C ALA A 160 5.88 11.01 -0.14
N GLN A 161 6.52 11.35 0.98
CA GLN A 161 7.31 12.58 1.08
C GLN A 161 8.47 12.60 0.08
N ARG A 162 9.22 11.49 -0.05
CA ARG A 162 10.29 11.35 -1.04
C ARG A 162 9.74 11.30 -2.47
N PHE A 163 8.61 10.65 -2.68
CA PHE A 163 7.98 10.53 -4.00
C PHE A 163 7.69 11.91 -4.61
N GLY A 164 7.30 12.89 -3.80
CA GLY A 164 7.10 14.27 -4.26
C GLY A 164 8.36 14.95 -4.81
N THR A 165 9.56 14.44 -4.53
CA THR A 165 10.84 15.04 -4.96
C THR A 165 11.54 14.26 -6.08
N ILE A 166 11.24 12.98 -6.27
CA ILE A 166 11.98 12.14 -7.24
C ILE A 166 11.68 12.48 -8.71
N PHE A 167 10.63 13.24 -9.00
CA PHE A 167 10.28 13.66 -10.37
C PHE A 167 10.90 15.01 -10.77
N ALA A 168 11.74 15.60 -9.91
CA ALA A 168 12.40 16.87 -10.23
C ALA A 168 13.43 16.74 -11.38
N SER A 169 14.07 15.58 -11.50
CA SER A 169 15.01 15.26 -12.59
C SER A 169 15.17 13.74 -12.73
N GLN A 170 15.72 13.29 -13.87
CA GLN A 170 16.05 11.88 -14.08
C GLN A 170 17.07 11.37 -13.05
N GLU A 171 18.05 12.20 -12.68
CA GLU A 171 19.05 11.89 -11.64
C GLU A 171 18.37 11.70 -10.27
N ALA A 172 17.46 12.61 -9.89
CA ALA A 172 16.68 12.50 -8.66
C ALA A 172 15.80 11.23 -8.65
N PHE A 173 15.26 10.84 -9.80
CA PHE A 173 14.52 9.59 -9.95
C PHE A 173 15.44 8.38 -9.75
N ASP A 174 16.58 8.33 -10.42
CA ASP A 174 17.50 7.20 -10.34
C ASP A 174 18.08 6.99 -8.93
N GLU A 175 18.36 8.09 -8.23
CA GLU A 175 18.81 8.07 -6.84
C GLU A 175 17.68 7.72 -5.87
N GLY A 176 16.53 8.41 -5.93
CA GLY A 176 15.51 8.31 -4.88
C GLY A 176 14.47 7.18 -5.07
N SER A 177 14.30 6.67 -6.29
CA SER A 177 13.28 5.64 -6.58
C SER A 177 13.47 4.37 -5.77
N LYS A 178 14.72 3.97 -5.51
CA LYS A 178 15.06 2.76 -4.76
C LYS A 178 14.62 2.86 -3.30
N GLU A 179 14.81 4.02 -2.68
CA GLU A 179 14.47 4.30 -1.28
C GLU A 179 12.96 4.40 -1.08
N VAL A 180 12.24 5.00 -2.03
CA VAL A 180 10.77 5.02 -2.03
C VAL A 180 10.22 3.60 -2.12
N ALA A 181 10.68 2.84 -3.13
CA ALA A 181 10.32 1.44 -3.30
C ALA A 181 10.63 0.59 -2.07
N ARG A 182 11.83 0.75 -1.48
CA ARG A 182 12.25 0.02 -0.28
C ARG A 182 11.34 0.34 0.91
N SER A 183 10.97 1.61 1.09
CA SER A 183 10.09 2.04 2.18
C SER A 183 8.70 1.41 2.03
N LEU A 184 8.14 1.39 0.84
CA LEU A 184 6.86 0.73 0.55
C LEU A 184 6.93 -0.80 0.78
N CYS A 185 8.00 -1.46 0.32
CA CYS A 185 8.18 -2.89 0.55
C CYS A 185 8.40 -3.23 2.03
N MET A 186 9.04 -2.33 2.80
CA MET A 186 9.15 -2.47 4.26
C MET A 186 7.80 -2.34 4.95
N ALA A 187 6.98 -1.34 4.56
CA ALA A 187 5.62 -1.20 5.06
C ALA A 187 4.78 -2.46 4.78
N ALA A 188 4.85 -3.01 3.56
CA ALA A 188 4.19 -4.26 3.20
C ALA A 188 4.63 -5.43 4.11
N GLY A 189 5.93 -5.54 4.38
CA GLY A 189 6.47 -6.57 5.27
C GLY A 189 6.02 -6.47 6.72
N ILE A 190 5.89 -5.24 7.24
CA ILE A 190 5.35 -5.02 8.59
C ILE A 190 3.87 -5.43 8.62
N PHE A 191 3.07 -5.06 7.61
CA PHE A 191 1.66 -5.48 7.53
C PHE A 191 1.52 -7.01 7.38
N GLU A 192 2.41 -7.68 6.63
CA GLU A 192 2.46 -9.16 6.58
C GLU A 192 2.75 -9.76 7.95
N PHE A 193 3.75 -9.25 8.66
CA PHE A 193 4.06 -9.69 10.02
C PHE A 193 2.85 -9.51 10.96
N ILE A 194 2.15 -8.37 10.88
CA ILE A 194 0.96 -8.10 11.68
C ILE A 194 -0.15 -9.09 11.34
N ARG A 195 -0.44 -9.31 10.05
CA ARG A 195 -1.45 -10.28 9.59
C ARG A 195 -1.18 -11.68 10.12
N ASP A 196 0.06 -12.15 9.95
CA ASP A 196 0.40 -13.55 10.14
C ASP A 196 0.69 -13.88 11.62
N THR A 197 1.13 -12.88 12.40
CA THR A 197 1.51 -13.07 13.81
C THR A 197 0.54 -12.41 14.77
N GLN A 198 0.28 -11.11 14.58
CA GLN A 198 -0.40 -10.30 15.59
C GLN A 198 -1.92 -10.43 15.52
N CYS A 199 -2.53 -10.43 14.34
CA CYS A 199 -3.98 -10.63 14.20
C CYS A 199 -4.44 -11.95 14.83
N LEU A 200 -3.64 -13.02 14.75
CA LEU A 200 -3.91 -14.29 15.43
C LEU A 200 -3.88 -14.16 16.96
N GLN A 201 -3.01 -13.32 17.51
CA GLN A 201 -2.98 -13.04 18.94
C GLN A 201 -4.19 -12.18 19.37
N PHE A 202 -4.65 -11.25 18.53
CA PHE A 202 -5.80 -10.38 18.81
C PHE A 202 -7.14 -11.11 18.80
N LYS A 203 -7.29 -12.18 18.02
CA LYS A 203 -8.49 -13.05 18.06
C LYS A 203 -8.69 -13.71 19.43
N LYS A 204 -7.66 -13.77 20.28
CA LYS A 204 -7.72 -14.34 21.64
C LYS A 204 -8.04 -13.32 22.74
N VAL A 205 -8.01 -12.02 22.43
CA VAL A 205 -8.20 -10.95 23.43
C VAL A 205 -9.69 -10.60 23.56
N ARG A 206 -10.21 -10.63 24.80
CA ARG A 206 -11.56 -10.17 25.12
C ARG A 206 -11.56 -8.64 25.23
N TYR A 207 -12.37 -7.97 24.41
CA TYR A 207 -12.48 -6.51 24.43
C TYR A 207 -13.51 -6.05 25.46
N TYR A 208 -13.17 -5.02 26.23
CA TYR A 208 -14.05 -4.39 27.21
C TYR A 208 -14.38 -2.98 26.75
N PHE A 209 -15.66 -2.73 26.43
CA PHE A 209 -16.18 -1.38 26.16
C PHE A 209 -17.10 -0.95 27.32
N PRO A 210 -16.67 -0.02 28.18
CA PRO A 210 -17.54 0.55 29.19
C PRO A 210 -18.68 1.34 28.55
N PRO A 211 -19.95 1.22 29.03
CA PRO A 211 -20.35 0.67 30.32
C PRO A 211 -21.33 -0.52 30.25
N LEU A 212 -21.41 -1.24 29.12
CA LEU A 212 -22.24 -2.45 29.04
C LEU A 212 -21.38 -3.67 28.70
N CYS A 213 -21.06 -4.43 29.75
CA CYS A 213 -20.47 -5.76 29.65
C CYS A 213 -21.39 -6.68 28.85
N VAL A 214 -20.95 -7.09 27.66
CA VAL A 214 -21.44 -8.33 27.04
C VAL A 214 -20.22 -9.15 26.62
N GLN A 215 -20.06 -10.33 27.21
CA GLN A 215 -19.08 -11.31 26.78
C GLN A 215 -19.58 -11.95 25.48
N PHE A 216 -18.79 -11.91 24.41
CA PHE A 216 -19.02 -12.75 23.23
C PHE A 216 -17.77 -13.59 22.97
N GLU A 217 -17.95 -14.90 22.96
CA GLU A 217 -17.04 -15.86 22.33
C GLU A 217 -17.55 -16.09 20.91
N GLY A 218 -16.93 -15.45 19.92
CA GLY A 218 -17.37 -15.46 18.52
C GLY A 218 -16.97 -14.18 17.80
N GLU A 219 -16.81 -14.24 16.48
CA GLU A 219 -16.25 -13.18 15.61
C GLU A 219 -16.54 -11.75 16.06
N LEU A 220 -15.46 -11.11 16.54
CA LEU A 220 -15.17 -9.68 16.68
C LEU A 220 -16.32 -8.70 16.42
N THR A 221 -17.39 -8.78 17.22
CA THR A 221 -18.50 -7.83 17.21
C THR A 221 -18.55 -7.14 18.56
N VAL A 222 -18.39 -5.81 18.54
CA VAL A 222 -18.34 -4.97 19.74
C VAL A 222 -19.76 -4.54 20.12
N ALA A 223 -20.25 -4.93 21.30
CA ALA A 223 -21.52 -4.44 21.84
C ALA A 223 -21.33 -3.08 22.54
N THR A 224 -22.28 -2.15 22.35
CA THR A 224 -22.26 -0.82 23.00
C THR A 224 -23.45 -0.54 23.92
N ARG A 225 -23.37 0.62 24.59
CA ARG A 225 -24.29 1.21 25.59
C ARG A 225 -25.79 1.27 25.18
N HIS A 226 -26.13 1.05 23.91
CA HIS A 226 -27.50 1.16 23.38
C HIS A 226 -27.95 -0.06 22.54
N GLY A 227 -27.27 -1.20 22.62
CA GLY A 227 -27.64 -2.39 21.85
C GLY A 227 -27.38 -2.28 20.33
N ARG A 228 -26.63 -1.27 19.87
CA ARG A 228 -26.07 -1.21 18.52
C ARG A 228 -24.68 -1.85 18.52
N LEU A 229 -24.43 -2.72 17.56
CA LEU A 229 -23.11 -3.26 17.26
C LEU A 229 -22.23 -2.11 16.76
N ASP A 230 -21.16 -1.79 17.47
CA ASP A 230 -20.12 -0.91 16.92
C ASP A 230 -19.42 -1.63 15.77
N PRO A 231 -18.97 -0.89 14.75
CA PRO A 231 -18.13 -1.42 13.70
C PRO A 231 -16.92 -2.16 14.28
N PRO A 232 -16.53 -3.32 13.73
CA PRO A 232 -15.22 -3.88 14.05
C PRO A 232 -14.14 -2.83 13.76
N VAL A 233 -13.11 -2.74 14.61
CA VAL A 233 -11.94 -1.92 14.30
C VAL A 233 -11.30 -2.50 13.03
N ALA A 234 -11.25 -1.72 11.95
CA ALA A 234 -10.80 -2.23 10.66
C ALA A 234 -9.34 -2.73 10.76
N GLU A 235 -8.51 -1.97 11.44
CA GLU A 235 -7.06 -2.14 11.57
C GLU A 235 -6.66 -3.52 12.11
N ILE A 236 -7.48 -4.16 12.93
CA ILE A 236 -7.15 -5.47 13.54
C ILE A 236 -7.56 -6.66 12.65
N THR A 237 -8.22 -6.41 11.52
CA THR A 237 -8.66 -7.46 10.60
C THR A 237 -7.57 -7.88 9.62
N GLU A 238 -7.52 -9.16 9.24
CA GLU A 238 -6.62 -9.67 8.21
C GLU A 238 -6.88 -9.03 6.83
N HIS A 239 -8.13 -8.64 6.56
CA HIS A 239 -8.52 -7.93 5.35
C HIS A 239 -7.86 -6.54 5.28
N PHE A 240 -7.79 -5.82 6.40
CA PHE A 240 -7.09 -4.53 6.44
C PHE A 240 -5.60 -4.68 6.15
N GLN A 241 -4.97 -5.70 6.73
CA GLN A 241 -3.57 -5.99 6.47
C GLN A 241 -3.37 -6.35 4.99
N THR A 242 -4.20 -7.24 4.44
CA THR A 242 -4.16 -7.65 3.03
C THR A 242 -4.34 -6.47 2.07
N LEU A 243 -5.25 -5.55 2.39
CA LEU A 243 -5.45 -4.29 1.67
C LEU A 243 -4.15 -3.50 1.60
N PHE A 244 -3.51 -3.23 2.74
CA PHE A 244 -2.33 -2.38 2.78
C PHE A 244 -1.06 -3.05 2.25
N ILE A 245 -0.91 -4.37 2.39
CA ILE A 245 0.16 -5.14 1.75
C ILE A 245 0.11 -4.93 0.23
N ASN A 246 -1.06 -5.18 -0.37
CA ASN A 246 -1.22 -5.09 -1.81
C ASN A 246 -1.13 -3.66 -2.33
N LEU A 247 -1.66 -2.68 -1.57
CA LEU A 247 -1.51 -1.27 -1.90
C LEU A 247 -0.02 -0.85 -1.92
N CYS A 248 0.74 -1.17 -0.87
CA CYS A 248 2.18 -0.85 -0.81
C CYS A 248 2.96 -1.49 -1.97
N LEU A 249 2.68 -2.77 -2.26
CA LEU A 249 3.37 -3.48 -3.34
C LEU A 249 2.97 -2.97 -4.72
N ALA A 250 1.72 -2.55 -4.94
CA ALA A 250 1.27 -1.94 -6.19
C ALA A 250 2.00 -0.61 -6.45
N GLU A 251 2.07 0.26 -5.45
CA GLU A 251 2.78 1.55 -5.53
C GLU A 251 4.29 1.35 -5.71
N ALA A 252 4.88 0.33 -5.07
CA ALA A 252 6.30 0.00 -5.27
C ALA A 252 6.54 -0.55 -6.70
N GLN A 253 5.64 -1.39 -7.20
CA GLN A 253 5.74 -2.00 -8.53
C GLN A 253 5.63 -0.94 -9.62
N GLN A 254 4.86 0.13 -9.43
CA GLN A 254 4.82 1.27 -10.35
C GLN A 254 6.19 1.90 -10.57
N ILE A 255 6.97 2.10 -9.50
CA ILE A 255 8.33 2.63 -9.58
C ILE A 255 9.24 1.69 -10.37
N ALA A 256 9.09 0.37 -10.15
CA ALA A 256 9.85 -0.63 -10.89
C ALA A 256 9.48 -0.64 -12.38
N VAL A 257 8.20 -0.47 -12.72
CA VAL A 257 7.73 -0.35 -14.11
C VAL A 257 8.30 0.89 -14.77
N GLN A 258 8.24 2.06 -14.13
CA GLN A 258 8.82 3.28 -14.69
C GLN A 258 10.32 3.10 -14.98
N LYS A 259 11.06 2.46 -14.08
CA LYS A 259 12.47 2.14 -14.29
C LYS A 259 12.69 1.13 -15.42
N ALA A 260 11.78 0.17 -15.59
CA ALA A 260 11.81 -0.78 -16.70
C ALA A 260 11.53 -0.09 -18.05
N MET A 261 10.59 0.84 -18.09
CA MET A 261 10.29 1.67 -19.27
C MET A 261 11.49 2.50 -19.68
N ALA A 262 12.14 3.20 -18.73
CA ALA A 262 13.35 3.98 -19.00
C ALA A 262 14.52 3.14 -19.55
N LYS A 263 14.55 1.84 -19.26
CA LYS A 263 15.55 0.89 -19.77
C LYS A 263 15.21 0.29 -21.14
N GLY A 264 14.10 0.68 -21.76
CA GLY A 264 13.64 0.13 -23.04
C GLY A 264 13.14 -1.32 -22.92
N THR A 265 12.51 -1.67 -21.81
CA THR A 265 11.87 -3.00 -21.65
C THR A 265 10.75 -3.18 -22.70
N SER A 266 10.62 -4.38 -23.27
CA SER A 266 9.61 -4.66 -24.30
C SER A 266 8.17 -4.50 -23.78
N ASP A 267 7.28 -4.08 -24.67
CA ASP A 267 5.85 -3.90 -24.35
C ASP A 267 5.18 -5.18 -23.82
N SER A 268 5.51 -6.36 -24.36
CA SER A 268 5.01 -7.65 -23.84
C SER A 268 5.40 -7.87 -22.36
N LEU A 269 6.63 -7.52 -21.97
CA LEU A 269 7.05 -7.65 -20.58
C LEU A 269 6.45 -6.54 -19.71
N LEU A 270 6.42 -5.29 -20.20
CA LEU A 270 5.77 -4.18 -19.50
C LEU A 270 4.29 -4.47 -19.20
N ALA A 271 3.55 -5.02 -20.16
CA ALA A 271 2.17 -5.46 -19.97
C ALA A 271 2.05 -6.42 -18.77
N LYS A 272 2.93 -7.43 -18.66
CA LYS A 272 2.91 -8.36 -17.52
C LYS A 272 3.25 -7.66 -16.20
N LEU A 273 4.20 -6.73 -16.19
CA LEU A 273 4.57 -5.98 -14.99
C LEU A 273 3.44 -5.05 -14.51
N ILE A 274 2.71 -4.44 -15.46
CA ILE A 274 1.59 -3.53 -15.20
C ILE A 274 0.35 -4.30 -14.76
N LEU A 275 0.11 -5.49 -15.34
CA LEU A 275 -0.97 -6.39 -14.93
C LEU A 275 -0.86 -6.74 -13.44
N ASP A 276 0.35 -6.95 -12.92
CA ASP A 276 0.58 -7.19 -11.49
C ASP A 276 0.10 -6.02 -10.61
N ILE A 277 0.26 -4.78 -11.09
CA ILE A 277 -0.22 -3.56 -10.40
C ILE A 277 -1.75 -3.57 -10.34
N SER A 278 -2.42 -3.80 -11.48
CA SER A 278 -3.89 -3.90 -11.54
C SER A 278 -4.42 -4.99 -10.61
N GLN A 279 -3.83 -6.20 -10.66
CA GLN A 279 -4.22 -7.32 -9.82
C GLN A 279 -4.09 -7.01 -8.32
N LYS A 280 -3.00 -6.33 -7.90
CA LYS A 280 -2.81 -5.90 -6.51
C LYS A 280 -3.85 -4.86 -6.07
N TYR A 281 -4.16 -3.87 -6.90
CA TYR A 281 -5.24 -2.92 -6.60
C TYR A 281 -6.61 -3.60 -6.53
N ASN A 282 -6.86 -4.61 -7.37
CA ASN A 282 -8.08 -5.40 -7.33
C ASN A 282 -8.20 -6.19 -6.01
N ILE A 283 -7.13 -6.88 -5.59
CA ILE A 283 -7.08 -7.58 -4.30
C ILE A 283 -7.31 -6.59 -3.15
N ALA A 284 -6.66 -5.43 -3.18
CA ALA A 284 -6.85 -4.36 -2.21
C ALA A 284 -8.31 -3.88 -2.16
N SER A 285 -8.94 -3.66 -3.30
CA SER A 285 -10.36 -3.25 -3.40
C SER A 285 -11.31 -4.32 -2.83
N PHE A 286 -11.07 -5.61 -3.13
CA PHE A 286 -11.85 -6.70 -2.55
C PHE A 286 -11.66 -6.82 -1.03
N ALA A 287 -10.42 -6.71 -0.56
CA ALA A 287 -10.12 -6.73 0.87
C ALA A 287 -10.80 -5.57 1.61
N LEU A 288 -10.83 -4.37 1.01
CA LEU A 288 -11.56 -3.23 1.56
C LEU A 288 -13.07 -3.50 1.66
N LYS A 289 -13.68 -4.08 0.63
CA LYS A 289 -15.11 -4.45 0.62
C LYS A 289 -15.47 -5.53 1.63
N ALA A 290 -14.52 -6.40 1.96
CA ALA A 290 -14.71 -7.46 2.95
C ALA A 290 -14.73 -6.94 4.39
N ILE A 291 -14.26 -5.71 4.64
CA ILE A 291 -14.34 -5.07 5.95
C ILE A 291 -15.74 -4.48 6.13
N THR A 292 -16.59 -5.18 6.87
CA THR A 292 -17.99 -4.79 7.11
C THR A 292 -18.11 -3.85 8.31
N GLY A 293 -19.18 -3.05 8.33
CA GLY A 293 -19.49 -2.13 9.44
C GLY A 293 -18.65 -0.86 9.48
N VAL A 294 -17.53 -0.77 8.75
CA VAL A 294 -16.64 0.39 8.77
C VAL A 294 -16.86 1.29 7.57
N GLU A 295 -17.03 2.59 7.83
CA GLU A 295 -17.06 3.60 6.78
C GLU A 295 -15.63 4.11 6.49
N PHE A 296 -15.19 3.91 5.25
CA PHE A 296 -13.93 4.41 4.73
C PHE A 296 -14.13 5.70 3.94
N VAL A 297 -13.10 6.56 3.97
CA VAL A 297 -13.04 7.79 3.18
C VAL A 297 -13.26 7.47 1.69
N GLU A 298 -14.22 8.17 1.05
CA GLU A 298 -14.60 7.95 -0.36
C GLU A 298 -13.40 8.06 -1.32
N SER A 299 -12.54 9.06 -1.14
CA SER A 299 -11.35 9.26 -2.00
C SER A 299 -10.44 8.03 -1.99
N PHE A 300 -10.30 7.34 -0.86
CA PHE A 300 -9.51 6.12 -0.76
C PHE A 300 -10.16 4.95 -1.52
N ARG A 301 -11.48 4.77 -1.40
CA ARG A 301 -12.23 3.75 -2.16
C ARG A 301 -12.13 3.97 -3.66
N LEU A 302 -12.29 5.22 -4.10
CA LEU A 302 -12.16 5.59 -5.51
C LEU A 302 -10.72 5.41 -5.99
N TYR A 303 -9.72 5.79 -5.20
CA TYR A 303 -8.31 5.63 -5.56
C TYR A 303 -7.96 4.17 -5.89
N LEU A 304 -8.37 3.19 -5.06
CA LEU A 304 -8.10 1.78 -5.34
C LEU A 304 -8.83 1.30 -6.60
N THR A 305 -10.10 1.67 -6.75
CA THR A 305 -10.93 1.22 -7.86
C THR A 305 -10.45 1.80 -9.20
N LEU A 306 -10.14 3.09 -9.23
CA LEU A 306 -9.68 3.78 -10.43
C LEU A 306 -8.28 3.32 -10.85
N ASN A 307 -7.37 3.10 -9.91
CA ASN A 307 -6.06 2.54 -10.26
C ASN A 307 -6.16 1.12 -10.82
N ASN A 308 -7.01 0.26 -10.25
CA ASN A 308 -7.24 -1.08 -10.82
C ASN A 308 -7.64 -0.99 -12.31
N LEU A 309 -8.66 -0.19 -12.61
CA LEU A 309 -9.17 -0.01 -13.97
C LEU A 309 -8.13 0.64 -14.88
N LEU A 310 -7.43 1.68 -14.41
CA LEU A 310 -6.38 2.36 -15.17
C LEU A 310 -5.27 1.39 -15.57
N PHE A 311 -4.69 0.66 -14.61
CA PHE A 311 -3.60 -0.27 -14.90
C PHE A 311 -4.06 -1.49 -15.72
N SER A 312 -5.33 -1.89 -15.62
CA SER A 312 -5.94 -2.87 -16.54
C SER A 312 -5.93 -2.33 -17.98
N GLY A 313 -6.41 -1.09 -18.19
CA GLY A 313 -6.34 -0.40 -19.47
C GLY A 313 -4.91 -0.22 -20.02
N LEU A 314 -3.96 0.16 -19.16
CA LEU A 314 -2.55 0.30 -19.55
C LEU A 314 -1.91 -1.06 -19.91
N THR A 315 -2.34 -2.15 -19.28
CA THR A 315 -1.92 -3.49 -19.70
C THR A 315 -2.33 -3.74 -21.14
N TYR A 316 -3.59 -3.46 -21.49
CA TYR A 316 -4.07 -3.56 -22.87
C TYR A 316 -3.34 -2.61 -23.82
N LYS A 317 -3.00 -1.39 -23.40
CA LYS A 317 -2.18 -0.43 -24.19
C LYS A 317 -0.86 -1.05 -24.63
N HIS A 318 -0.13 -1.67 -23.70
CA HIS A 318 1.15 -2.30 -24.01
C HIS A 318 0.98 -3.59 -24.83
N LEU A 319 -0.05 -4.40 -24.59
CA LEU A 319 -0.37 -5.53 -25.49
C LEU A 319 -0.70 -5.07 -26.91
N ALA A 320 -1.41 -3.95 -27.06
CA ALA A 320 -1.69 -3.34 -28.35
C ALA A 320 -0.42 -2.88 -29.07
N ARG A 321 0.49 -2.22 -28.35
CA ARG A 321 1.79 -1.80 -28.89
C ARG A 321 2.63 -2.99 -29.34
N ASP A 322 2.67 -4.06 -28.55
CA ASP A 322 3.37 -5.31 -28.91
C ASP A 322 2.76 -5.95 -30.17
N ALA A 323 1.42 -6.09 -30.23
CA ALA A 323 0.73 -6.62 -31.40
C ALA A 323 0.96 -5.74 -32.65
N HIS A 324 0.91 -4.42 -32.50
CA HIS A 324 1.17 -3.47 -33.58
C HIS A 324 2.61 -3.58 -34.10
N ALA A 325 3.59 -3.71 -33.20
CA ALA A 325 5.00 -3.90 -33.57
C ALA A 325 5.25 -5.22 -34.32
N ASN A 326 4.43 -6.24 -34.05
CA ASN A 326 4.46 -7.53 -34.73
C ASN A 326 3.60 -7.58 -36.00
N GLY A 327 3.02 -6.47 -36.44
CA GLY A 327 2.23 -6.37 -37.66
C GLY A 327 0.82 -6.96 -37.56
N GLU A 328 0.30 -7.15 -36.35
CA GLU A 328 -1.06 -7.65 -36.09
C GLU A 328 -2.00 -6.47 -35.80
N TYR A 329 -2.23 -5.62 -36.79
CA TYR A 329 -2.88 -4.32 -36.61
C TYR A 329 -4.33 -4.46 -36.14
N GLY A 330 -5.06 -5.44 -36.67
CA GLY A 330 -6.43 -5.73 -36.24
C GLY A 330 -6.49 -6.11 -34.76
N ARG A 331 -5.52 -6.90 -34.26
CA ARG A 331 -5.42 -7.28 -32.85
C ARG A 331 -5.05 -6.09 -31.97
N ALA A 332 -4.15 -5.21 -32.44
CA ALA A 332 -3.81 -3.97 -31.76
C ALA A 332 -5.02 -3.05 -31.59
N VAL A 333 -5.86 -2.90 -32.62
CA VAL A 333 -7.13 -2.15 -32.54
C VAL A 333 -8.04 -2.74 -31.47
N ALA A 334 -8.22 -4.07 -31.46
CA ALA A 334 -9.10 -4.74 -30.50
C ALA A 334 -8.62 -4.54 -29.05
N TYR A 335 -7.31 -4.65 -28.79
CA TYR A 335 -6.73 -4.34 -27.49
C TYR A 335 -6.97 -2.89 -27.07
N MET A 336 -6.78 -1.92 -27.97
CA MET A 336 -7.03 -0.50 -27.64
C MET A 336 -8.50 -0.20 -27.38
N GLN A 337 -9.42 -0.82 -28.13
CA GLN A 337 -10.86 -0.70 -27.87
C GLN A 337 -11.21 -1.21 -26.47
N LYS A 338 -10.64 -2.36 -26.09
CA LYS A 338 -10.79 -2.92 -24.74
C LYS A 338 -10.20 -2.00 -23.67
N ALA A 339 -9.01 -1.44 -23.92
CA ALA A 339 -8.36 -0.50 -23.00
C ALA A 339 -9.25 0.72 -22.69
N VAL A 340 -9.88 1.32 -23.70
CA VAL A 340 -10.77 2.47 -23.53
C VAL A 340 -12.07 2.07 -22.83
N GLY A 341 -12.62 0.89 -23.12
CA GLY A 341 -13.82 0.37 -22.46
C GLY A 341 -13.61 0.07 -20.98
N GLU A 342 -12.40 -0.36 -20.60
CA GLU A 342 -12.03 -0.69 -19.23
C GLU A 342 -11.84 0.55 -18.35
N VAL A 343 -11.38 1.67 -18.91
CA VAL A 343 -11.03 2.90 -18.17
C VAL A 343 -12.17 3.93 -18.29
N PRO A 344 -13.09 4.00 -17.31
CA PRO A 344 -14.25 4.90 -17.37
C PRO A 344 -13.83 6.37 -17.35
N GLU A 345 -14.77 7.23 -17.78
CA GLU A 345 -14.66 8.69 -17.62
C GLU A 345 -14.20 9.08 -16.22
N LYS A 346 -13.38 10.13 -16.14
CA LYS A 346 -12.90 10.64 -14.85
C LYS A 346 -14.09 10.94 -13.94
N PRO A 347 -14.01 10.60 -12.65
CA PRO A 347 -15.12 10.83 -11.72
C PRO A 347 -15.47 12.33 -11.67
N LYS A 348 -16.76 12.63 -11.78
CA LYS A 348 -17.29 14.00 -11.68
C LYS A 348 -17.60 14.30 -10.21
N GLY A 349 -17.02 15.35 -9.65
CA GLY A 349 -17.26 15.76 -8.27
C GLY A 349 -16.31 16.86 -7.83
N ARG A 350 -16.68 17.60 -6.78
CA ARG A 350 -15.74 18.47 -6.07
C ARG A 350 -15.06 17.66 -4.99
N PHE A 351 -13.82 17.24 -5.24
CA PHE A 351 -12.98 16.63 -4.21
C PHE A 351 -12.24 17.74 -3.45
N THR A 352 -12.35 17.76 -2.12
CA THR A 352 -11.67 18.75 -1.27
C THR A 352 -10.21 18.40 -1.01
N ASP A 353 -9.84 17.14 -1.23
CA ASP A 353 -8.47 16.64 -1.08
C ASP A 353 -7.64 16.94 -2.33
N ALA A 354 -6.66 17.83 -2.19
CA ALA A 354 -5.78 18.25 -3.28
C ALA A 354 -4.92 17.10 -3.84
N ALA A 355 -4.50 16.14 -2.99
CA ALA A 355 -3.72 14.99 -3.44
C ALA A 355 -4.59 14.07 -4.31
N PHE A 356 -5.82 13.80 -3.86
CA PHE A 356 -6.76 13.03 -4.67
C PHE A 356 -7.14 13.74 -5.97
N GLN A 357 -7.28 15.07 -5.95
CA GLN A 357 -7.55 15.85 -7.16
C GLN A 357 -6.39 15.77 -8.16
N SER A 358 -5.13 15.80 -7.68
CA SER A 358 -3.95 15.57 -8.51
C SER A 358 -3.99 14.19 -9.17
N PHE A 359 -4.30 13.15 -8.40
CA PHE A 359 -4.48 11.79 -8.93
C PHE A 359 -5.58 11.72 -10.01
N VAL A 360 -6.75 12.32 -9.80
CA VAL A 360 -7.85 12.33 -10.79
C VAL A 360 -7.43 13.02 -12.09
N ASN A 361 -6.57 14.04 -12.02
CA ASN A 361 -6.05 14.70 -13.21
C ASN A 361 -5.09 13.79 -14.00
N VAL A 362 -4.18 13.08 -13.32
CA VAL A 362 -3.28 12.10 -13.94
C VAL A 362 -4.10 10.98 -14.59
N TYR A 363 -5.07 10.42 -13.87
CA TYR A 363 -5.99 9.41 -14.40
C TYR A 363 -6.72 9.89 -15.67
N GLY A 364 -7.19 11.14 -15.67
CA GLY A 364 -7.85 11.74 -16.82
C GLY A 364 -6.94 11.90 -18.03
N ALA A 365 -5.71 12.38 -17.82
CA ALA A 365 -4.72 12.57 -18.89
C ALA A 365 -4.36 11.23 -19.57
N GLU A 366 -4.10 10.19 -18.79
CA GLU A 366 -3.82 8.85 -19.31
C GLU A 366 -4.98 8.27 -20.11
N ARG A 367 -6.20 8.46 -19.61
CA ARG A 367 -7.39 8.03 -20.33
C ARG A 367 -7.53 8.76 -21.67
N ASP A 368 -7.30 10.07 -21.70
CA ASP A 368 -7.34 10.84 -22.94
C ASP A 368 -6.29 10.35 -23.94
N GLU A 369 -5.11 9.94 -23.46
CA GLU A 369 -4.08 9.30 -24.29
C GLU A 369 -4.54 7.95 -24.84
N LEU A 370 -5.16 7.09 -24.02
CA LEU A 370 -5.74 5.81 -24.47
C LEU A 370 -6.76 6.03 -25.59
N VAL A 371 -7.66 7.00 -25.43
CA VAL A 371 -8.69 7.34 -26.43
C VAL A 371 -8.04 7.86 -27.71
N LYS A 372 -7.02 8.71 -27.60
CA LYS A 372 -6.28 9.24 -28.76
C LYS A 372 -5.59 8.12 -29.53
N LEU A 373 -4.88 7.23 -28.84
CA LEU A 373 -4.16 6.12 -29.44
C LEU A 373 -5.12 5.10 -30.09
N ALA A 374 -6.26 4.81 -29.45
CA ALA A 374 -7.28 3.93 -29.99
C ALA A 374 -7.85 4.45 -31.32
N LYS A 375 -8.11 5.77 -31.40
CA LYS A 375 -8.55 6.42 -32.65
C LYS A 375 -7.49 6.35 -33.75
N ALA A 376 -6.22 6.53 -33.39
CA ALA A 376 -5.12 6.44 -34.34
C ALA A 376 -5.00 5.03 -34.92
N TYR A 377 -4.94 4.00 -34.07
CA TYR A 377 -4.84 2.60 -34.52
C TYR A 377 -6.03 2.18 -35.38
N ALA A 378 -7.25 2.58 -34.99
CA ALA A 378 -8.45 2.29 -35.80
C ALA A 378 -8.38 2.98 -37.17
N SER A 379 -8.02 4.28 -37.20
CA SER A 379 -7.90 5.03 -38.45
C SER A 379 -6.84 4.45 -39.38
N ASP A 380 -5.68 4.07 -38.85
CA ASP A 380 -4.60 3.48 -39.66
C ASP A 380 -5.00 2.09 -40.19
N ASN A 381 -5.68 1.29 -39.36
CA ASN A 381 -6.19 0.00 -39.81
C ASN A 381 -7.27 0.14 -40.89
N ASP A 382 -8.19 1.09 -40.76
CA ASP A 382 -9.27 1.31 -41.73
C ASP A 382 -8.79 1.94 -43.05
N ALA A 383 -7.64 2.62 -43.05
CA ALA A 383 -7.12 3.34 -44.22
C ALA A 383 -5.91 2.68 -44.88
N ILE A 384 -5.12 1.89 -44.15
CA ILE A 384 -3.81 1.39 -44.60
C ILE A 384 -3.75 -0.13 -44.55
N TYR A 385 -4.00 -0.72 -43.39
CA TYR A 385 -3.68 -2.14 -43.15
C TYR A 385 -4.82 -3.09 -43.51
N TYR A 386 -6.07 -2.68 -43.27
CA TYR A 386 -7.29 -3.46 -43.49
C TYR A 386 -7.27 -4.83 -42.79
N ASP A 387 -6.56 -4.96 -41.67
CA ASP A 387 -6.52 -6.20 -40.91
C ASP A 387 -7.87 -6.44 -40.22
N ARG A 388 -8.27 -7.72 -40.19
CA ARG A 388 -9.47 -8.14 -39.46
C ARG A 388 -9.31 -7.87 -37.97
N VAL A 389 -10.22 -7.10 -37.41
CA VAL A 389 -10.33 -6.89 -35.96
C VAL A 389 -10.97 -8.12 -35.32
N PRO A 390 -10.29 -8.83 -34.40
CA PRO A 390 -10.87 -9.97 -33.70
C PRO A 390 -12.00 -9.52 -32.75
N PRO A 391 -12.99 -10.39 -32.47
CA PRO A 391 -14.04 -10.10 -31.50
C PRO A 391 -13.47 -10.00 -30.08
N GLU A 392 -14.18 -9.29 -29.21
CA GLU A 392 -13.76 -9.01 -27.83
C GLU A 392 -13.46 -10.29 -27.02
N SER A 393 -14.15 -11.40 -27.30
CA SER A 393 -13.91 -12.70 -26.63
C SER A 393 -12.52 -13.29 -26.87
N GLU A 394 -11.83 -12.87 -27.93
CA GLU A 394 -10.47 -13.33 -28.27
C GLU A 394 -9.39 -12.42 -27.66
N VAL A 395 -9.77 -11.24 -27.14
CA VAL A 395 -8.89 -10.24 -26.55
C VAL A 395 -8.75 -10.51 -25.06
N VAL A 396 -7.86 -11.43 -24.71
CA VAL A 396 -7.64 -11.83 -23.31
C VAL A 396 -6.34 -11.28 -22.75
N LEU A 397 -6.38 -10.89 -21.47
CA LEU A 397 -5.18 -10.61 -20.68
C LEU A 397 -4.44 -11.92 -20.38
N PRO A 398 -3.11 -11.86 -20.16
CA PRO A 398 -2.39 -12.95 -19.51
C PRO A 398 -3.05 -13.33 -18.18
N ALA A 399 -2.96 -14.61 -17.80
CA ALA A 399 -3.56 -15.09 -16.55
C ALA A 399 -2.97 -14.42 -15.30
N GLU A 400 -1.65 -14.20 -15.30
CA GLU A 400 -0.94 -13.65 -14.16
C GLU A 400 0.01 -12.52 -14.58
N GLY A 401 0.03 -11.47 -13.76
CA GLY A 401 1.05 -10.44 -13.82
C GLY A 401 2.41 -10.96 -13.32
N ARG A 402 3.46 -10.19 -13.59
CA ARG A 402 4.81 -10.47 -13.08
C ARG A 402 5.20 -9.42 -12.05
N SER A 403 5.37 -9.85 -10.80
CA SER A 403 5.84 -8.96 -9.75
C SER A 403 7.38 -8.89 -9.71
N LEU A 404 7.91 -7.68 -9.59
CA LEU A 404 9.33 -7.41 -9.28
C LEU A 404 9.50 -7.03 -7.80
N MET A 405 8.42 -6.60 -7.16
CA MET A 405 8.42 -6.16 -5.77
C MET A 405 7.93 -7.27 -4.85
N LYS A 406 8.59 -7.38 -3.71
CA LYS A 406 8.20 -8.29 -2.63
C LYS A 406 8.26 -7.54 -1.32
N ALA A 407 7.40 -7.91 -0.39
CA ALA A 407 7.48 -7.45 0.97
C ALA A 407 8.87 -7.80 1.54
N VAL A 408 9.47 -6.84 2.25
CA VAL A 408 10.72 -7.10 2.97
C VAL A 408 10.35 -7.81 4.26
N PRO A 409 10.80 -9.05 4.51
CA PRO A 409 10.45 -9.76 5.75
C PRO A 409 10.78 -8.91 6.97
N TYR A 410 9.77 -8.63 7.78
CA TYR A 410 9.92 -7.88 9.00
C TYR A 410 10.16 -8.82 10.17
N ALA A 411 11.19 -8.52 10.96
CA ALA A 411 11.43 -9.14 12.25
C ALA A 411 11.40 -8.02 13.31
N PRO A 412 10.63 -8.18 14.39
CA PRO A 412 10.71 -7.27 15.52
C PRO A 412 12.15 -7.12 16.03
N PRO A 413 12.53 -5.92 16.52
CA PRO A 413 13.82 -5.75 17.14
C PRO A 413 13.92 -6.58 18.43
N ALA A 414 15.16 -6.85 18.86
CA ALA A 414 15.39 -7.55 20.11
C ALA A 414 14.82 -6.72 21.30
N PRO A 415 14.17 -7.36 22.27
CA PRO A 415 13.69 -6.71 23.48
C PRO A 415 14.85 -6.14 24.29
N ILE A 416 14.68 -4.94 24.85
CA ILE A 416 15.61 -4.39 25.85
C ILE A 416 15.20 -4.94 27.22
N PRO A 417 16.02 -5.74 27.92
CA PRO A 417 15.59 -6.38 29.16
C PRO A 417 15.10 -5.38 30.21
N VAL A 418 13.90 -5.64 30.75
CA VAL A 418 13.31 -4.88 31.85
C VAL A 418 13.05 -5.85 33.00
N PRO A 419 13.90 -5.90 34.04
CA PRO A 419 13.70 -6.78 35.17
C PRO A 419 12.53 -6.29 36.02
N VAL A 420 11.31 -6.74 35.73
CA VAL A 420 10.14 -6.37 36.53
C VAL A 420 10.11 -7.23 37.79
N LYS A 421 10.21 -6.59 38.96
CA LYS A 421 9.94 -7.23 40.26
C LYS A 421 8.56 -6.82 40.73
N LEU A 422 7.67 -7.80 40.83
CA LEU A 422 6.34 -7.60 41.40
C LEU A 422 6.35 -7.93 42.88
N ALA A 423 5.62 -7.14 43.66
CA ALA A 423 5.35 -7.46 45.05
C ALA A 423 4.60 -8.79 45.16
N LYS A 424 4.84 -9.52 46.26
CA LYS A 424 4.14 -10.76 46.57
C LYS A 424 2.67 -10.56 46.94
N SER A 425 2.19 -9.32 47.06
CA SER A 425 0.82 -9.05 47.49
C SER A 425 -0.18 -9.13 46.31
N PRO A 426 -1.27 -9.92 46.45
CA PRO A 426 -2.30 -10.05 45.41
C PRO A 426 -3.11 -8.75 45.18
N ASP A 427 -2.97 -7.74 46.03
CA ASP A 427 -3.75 -6.49 45.95
C ASP A 427 -3.04 -5.35 45.17
N CYS A 428 -1.84 -5.57 44.63
CA CYS A 428 -0.99 -4.49 44.09
C CYS A 428 -1.11 -4.20 42.59
N LEU A 429 -2.03 -4.83 41.84
CA LEU A 429 -2.20 -4.59 40.40
C LEU A 429 -3.62 -4.08 40.06
N LEU A 430 -3.78 -2.76 40.21
CA LEU A 430 -4.80 -1.82 39.68
C LEU A 430 -6.31 -2.21 39.71
N GLN A 431 -7.08 -1.44 40.50
CA GLN A 431 -8.38 -0.89 40.10
C GLN A 431 -8.21 0.21 39.06
#